data_AF-A0A412WVQ2-F1
#
_entry.id   AF-A0A412WVQ2-F1
#
_cell.length_a   1.000
_cell.length_b   1.000
_cell.length_c   1.000
_cell.angle_alpha   90.00
_cell.angle_beta   90.00
_cell.angle_gamma   90.00
#
_symmetry.space_group_name_H-M   'P 1'
#
loop_
_entity.id
_entity.type
_entity.pdbx_description
1 polymer ?
#
loop_
_entity_poly.entity_id
_entity_poly.type
_entity_poly.pdbx_seq_one_letter_code
_entity_poly.pdbx_strand_id
1 'polypeptide(L)'
;MRKIFVFVLVALSTWTACSDDKDLGPDIPFVGSYQLPQGKSSADDRIVELFNTYGSYFLYEYTQKDFNWTQVSVGSSANYSYGTILGDPVYAGDWLDVMERIWLDFYPEDFLQKNLPYRILMADSIKQTYTYERPATYYKVYLTTNTLAIAGLNKDIVSLSGAVEKSFKNVLQQEFLKHLINSGALVAPDEFYYVSDYSKKATAGVEARTRGFVPSIDMEESYGSVYDWCTYIVYGTTELSRTDDLRHYLMNMISHAETESNSWATYLTYPLVKKKHDILKKYFLEEYGIDFQKIGNANAKYSE
;
A
#
# COMPACT_ATOMS: atom_id res chain seq x y z
N MET A 1 -47.23 -32.07 29.16
CA MET A 1 -47.68 -31.76 27.79
C MET A 1 -47.72 -30.25 27.55
N ARG A 2 -46.57 -29.57 27.58
CA ARG A 2 -46.46 -28.11 27.35
C ARG A 2 -45.14 -27.70 26.65
N LYS A 3 -44.32 -28.67 26.24
CA LYS A 3 -43.02 -28.47 25.57
C LYS A 3 -42.98 -28.97 24.12
N ILE A 4 -44.02 -29.68 23.66
CA ILE A 4 -44.15 -30.13 22.25
C ILE A 4 -44.86 -29.06 21.40
N PHE A 5 -45.66 -28.18 22.00
CA PHE A 5 -46.36 -27.11 21.26
C PHE A 5 -45.49 -25.91 20.87
N VAL A 6 -44.33 -25.70 21.51
CA VAL A 6 -43.44 -24.57 21.21
C VAL A 6 -42.56 -24.86 19.97
N PHE A 7 -42.22 -26.13 19.73
CA PHE A 7 -41.41 -26.50 18.56
C PHE A 7 -42.20 -26.48 17.24
N VAL A 8 -43.53 -26.64 17.28
CA VAL A 8 -44.37 -26.57 16.08
C VAL A 8 -44.65 -25.13 15.64
N LEU A 9 -44.68 -24.16 16.58
CA LEU A 9 -44.89 -22.75 16.25
C LEU A 9 -43.64 -22.04 15.69
N VAL A 10 -42.44 -22.51 16.00
CA VAL A 10 -41.18 -21.97 15.46
C VAL A 10 -40.83 -22.60 14.10
N ALA A 11 -41.33 -23.80 13.80
CA ALA A 11 -41.12 -24.46 12.52
C ALA A 11 -42.07 -23.99 11.39
N LEU A 12 -43.10 -23.20 11.71
CA LEU A 12 -44.10 -22.68 10.77
C LEU A 12 -43.85 -21.22 10.33
N SER A 13 -42.85 -20.54 10.90
CA SER A 13 -42.51 -19.15 10.56
C SER A 13 -41.38 -18.99 9.54
N THR A 14 -40.79 -20.08 9.04
CA THR A 14 -39.67 -20.04 8.07
C THR A 14 -40.08 -20.21 6.61
N TRP A 15 -41.38 -20.16 6.28
CA TRP A 15 -41.86 -20.37 4.90
C TRP A 15 -42.65 -19.23 4.25
N THR A 16 -42.59 -18.01 4.79
CA THR A 16 -43.12 -16.83 4.07
C THR A 16 -42.18 -15.64 4.20
N ALA A 17 -41.01 -15.76 3.58
CA ALA A 17 -40.17 -14.61 3.21
C ALA A 17 -39.50 -14.86 1.85
N CYS A 18 -40.28 -15.36 0.89
CA CYS A 18 -40.10 -15.00 -0.51
C CYS A 18 -41.31 -14.13 -0.83
N SER A 19 -41.20 -12.84 -0.51
CA SER A 19 -42.01 -11.85 -1.23
C SER A 19 -41.46 -11.82 -2.64
N ASP A 20 -42.32 -11.98 -3.63
CA ASP A 20 -41.99 -11.80 -5.05
C ASP A 20 -41.01 -10.64 -5.20
N ASP A 21 -39.88 -10.92 -5.85
CA ASP A 21 -38.86 -9.94 -6.20
C ASP A 21 -39.57 -8.81 -6.95
N LYS A 22 -39.92 -7.75 -6.22
CA LYS A 22 -40.29 -6.50 -6.84
C LYS A 22 -39.05 -6.08 -7.59
N ASP A 23 -39.15 -6.08 -8.91
CA ASP A 23 -38.17 -5.52 -9.83
C ASP A 23 -37.46 -4.36 -9.12
N LEU A 24 -36.16 -4.56 -8.86
CA LEU A 24 -35.29 -3.47 -8.46
C LEU A 24 -35.61 -2.34 -9.45
N GLY A 25 -35.99 -1.17 -8.93
CA GLY A 25 -36.38 -0.03 -9.77
C GLY A 25 -35.35 0.18 -10.89
N PRO A 26 -35.75 0.84 -11.99
CA PRO A 26 -34.95 0.90 -13.22
C PRO A 26 -33.50 1.16 -12.89
N ASP A 27 -32.59 0.35 -13.45
CA ASP A 27 -31.14 0.48 -13.25
C ASP A 27 -30.77 1.96 -13.35
N ILE A 28 -30.50 2.57 -12.19
CA ILE A 28 -30.03 3.95 -12.15
C ILE A 28 -28.63 3.86 -12.75
N PRO A 29 -28.36 4.51 -13.90
CA PRO A 29 -27.04 4.47 -14.47
C PRO A 29 -26.07 4.92 -13.38
N PHE A 30 -25.04 4.11 -13.11
CA PHE A 30 -23.96 4.54 -12.25
C PHE A 30 -23.31 5.75 -12.92
N VAL A 31 -23.73 6.95 -12.52
CA VAL A 31 -23.04 8.17 -12.88
C VAL A 31 -21.70 8.07 -12.17
N GLY A 32 -20.61 7.98 -12.93
CA GLY A 32 -19.27 7.88 -12.38
C GLY A 32 -19.06 8.89 -11.26
N SER A 33 -18.33 8.50 -10.20
CA SER A 33 -18.17 9.34 -9.00
C SER A 33 -17.51 10.69 -9.31
N TYR A 34 -16.77 10.78 -10.42
CA TYR A 34 -16.13 11.99 -10.91
C TYR A 34 -16.32 12.11 -12.42
N GLN A 35 -16.44 13.35 -12.90
CA GLN A 35 -16.46 13.63 -14.34
C GLN A 35 -15.02 13.58 -14.89
N LEU A 36 -14.84 12.81 -15.96
CA LEU A 36 -13.61 12.77 -16.75
C LEU A 36 -13.91 13.12 -18.22
N PRO A 37 -13.00 13.80 -18.94
CA PRO A 37 -11.79 14.46 -18.43
C PRO A 37 -12.12 15.62 -17.47
N GLN A 38 -11.13 16.07 -16.69
CA GLN A 38 -11.32 17.20 -15.75
C GLN A 38 -11.08 18.57 -16.46
N GLY A 39 -10.47 18.57 -17.65
CA GLY A 39 -10.56 19.66 -18.64
C GLY A 39 -9.55 20.81 -18.44
N LYS A 40 -8.48 20.58 -17.67
CA LYS A 40 -7.47 21.61 -17.33
C LYS A 40 -6.04 21.14 -17.60
N SER A 41 -5.86 19.96 -18.16
CA SER A 41 -4.54 19.43 -18.49
C SER A 41 -4.48 18.92 -19.92
N SER A 42 -3.32 19.07 -20.56
CA SER A 42 -3.04 18.37 -21.82
C SER A 42 -2.95 16.85 -21.64
N ALA A 43 -2.81 16.36 -20.40
CA ALA A 43 -2.77 14.94 -20.08
C ALA A 43 -4.15 14.31 -19.80
N ASP A 44 -5.24 15.06 -19.99
CA ASP A 44 -6.61 14.62 -19.71
C ASP A 44 -6.98 13.31 -20.44
N ASP A 45 -6.56 13.14 -21.70
CA ASP A 45 -6.81 11.91 -22.46
C ASP A 45 -6.14 10.68 -21.81
N ARG A 46 -4.92 10.85 -21.28
CA ARG A 46 -4.19 9.78 -20.57
C ARG A 46 -4.82 9.48 -19.22
N ILE A 47 -5.36 10.49 -18.53
CA ILE A 47 -6.12 10.29 -17.28
C ILE A 47 -7.40 9.48 -17.55
N VAL A 48 -8.11 9.77 -18.64
CA VAL A 48 -9.28 9.00 -19.09
C VAL A 48 -8.89 7.56 -19.42
N GLU A 49 -7.77 7.36 -20.12
CA GLU A 49 -7.24 6.03 -20.43
C GLU A 49 -6.91 5.23 -19.17
N LEU A 50 -6.23 5.83 -18.19
CA LEU A 50 -5.94 5.18 -16.90
C LEU A 50 -7.22 4.74 -16.17
N PHE A 51 -8.27 5.56 -16.20
CA PHE A 51 -9.57 5.17 -15.65
C PHE A 51 -10.20 4.01 -16.42
N ASN A 52 -10.17 4.03 -17.75
CA ASN A 52 -10.71 2.95 -18.57
C ASN A 52 -9.93 1.64 -18.37
N THR A 53 -8.62 1.72 -18.18
CA THR A 53 -7.75 0.56 -18.00
C THR A 53 -7.86 -0.01 -16.59
N TYR A 54 -7.87 0.82 -15.55
CA TYR A 54 -7.77 0.37 -14.15
C TYR A 54 -9.03 0.53 -13.30
N GLY A 55 -10.01 1.31 -13.74
CA GLY A 55 -11.17 1.69 -12.94
C GLY A 55 -10.86 2.66 -11.78
N SER A 56 -9.61 3.12 -11.67
CA SER A 56 -9.16 4.08 -10.65
C SER A 56 -9.23 5.52 -11.17
N TYR A 57 -9.74 6.42 -10.34
CA TYR A 57 -9.80 7.85 -10.66
C TYR A 57 -8.49 8.55 -10.29
N PHE A 58 -7.73 8.99 -11.28
CA PHE A 58 -6.61 9.93 -11.10
C PHE A 58 -7.17 11.36 -11.15
N LEU A 59 -7.09 12.07 -10.04
CA LEU A 59 -7.81 13.34 -9.84
C LEU A 59 -6.84 14.45 -9.43
N TYR A 60 -6.73 15.51 -10.24
CA TYR A 60 -6.09 16.75 -9.84
C TYR A 60 -7.11 17.80 -9.36
N GLU A 61 -8.39 17.67 -9.71
CA GLU A 61 -9.48 18.38 -9.04
C GLU A 61 -10.23 17.47 -8.08
N TYR A 62 -10.23 17.81 -6.81
CA TYR A 62 -10.93 17.10 -5.76
C TYR A 62 -11.13 18.01 -4.55
N THR A 63 -11.99 17.62 -3.63
CA THR A 63 -12.25 18.37 -2.40
C THR A 63 -11.45 17.78 -1.24
N GLN A 64 -11.26 18.58 -0.18
CA GLN A 64 -10.69 18.08 1.07
C GLN A 64 -11.54 16.95 1.70
N LYS A 65 -12.84 16.88 1.38
CA LYS A 65 -13.71 15.77 1.79
C LYS A 65 -13.35 14.48 1.07
N ASP A 66 -12.98 14.53 -0.20
CA ASP A 66 -12.53 13.37 -0.97
C ASP A 66 -11.27 12.74 -0.34
N PHE A 67 -10.32 13.60 0.05
CA PHE A 67 -9.12 13.19 0.78
C PHE A 67 -9.45 12.58 2.17
N ASN A 68 -10.39 13.16 2.91
CA ASN A 68 -10.70 12.75 4.29
C ASN A 68 -11.69 11.56 4.40
N TRP A 69 -12.25 11.06 3.29
CA TRP A 69 -13.44 10.19 3.23
C TRP A 69 -13.37 8.81 3.94
N THR A 70 -12.29 8.49 4.65
CA THR A 70 -12.15 7.25 5.44
C THR A 70 -11.84 7.50 6.90
N GLN A 71 -11.70 8.75 7.33
CA GLN A 71 -11.59 9.08 8.74
C GLN A 71 -12.97 8.96 9.39
N VAL A 72 -13.38 7.74 9.77
CA VAL A 72 -14.16 7.58 11.00
C VAL A 72 -13.37 8.32 12.06
N SER A 73 -14.00 9.35 12.66
CA SER A 73 -13.34 10.42 13.37
C SER A 73 -11.99 10.01 13.97
N VAL A 74 -10.91 10.67 13.55
CA VAL A 74 -9.77 10.80 14.46
C VAL A 74 -10.39 11.20 15.78
N GLY A 75 -10.32 10.30 16.77
CA GLY A 75 -10.95 10.52 18.06
C GLY A 75 -10.63 11.94 18.49
N SER A 76 -11.57 12.62 19.14
CA SER A 76 -11.56 14.02 19.55
C SER A 76 -10.34 14.45 20.41
N SER A 77 -9.32 13.61 20.49
CA SER A 77 -8.02 13.70 21.16
C SER A 77 -6.80 13.78 20.22
N ALA A 78 -6.96 13.70 18.89
CA ALA A 78 -5.82 13.88 17.97
C ALA A 78 -5.44 15.37 17.85
N ASN A 79 -4.22 15.73 18.27
CA ASN A 79 -3.68 17.10 18.18
C ASN A 79 -3.14 17.45 16.78
N TYR A 80 -3.65 16.82 15.73
CA TYR A 80 -3.21 17.04 14.36
C TYR A 80 -4.31 16.72 13.33
N SER A 81 -4.17 17.30 12.13
CA SER A 81 -5.05 17.05 10.98
C SER A 81 -4.23 16.89 9.71
N TYR A 82 -4.74 16.06 8.78
CA TYR A 82 -4.15 15.91 7.46
C TYR A 82 -4.91 16.75 6.43
N GLY A 83 -4.19 17.24 5.43
CA GLY A 83 -4.80 17.92 4.29
C GLY A 83 -3.87 17.97 3.10
N THR A 84 -4.42 18.44 1.98
CA THR A 84 -3.70 18.55 0.71
C THR A 84 -3.76 19.97 0.16
N ILE A 85 -2.75 20.34 -0.60
CA ILE A 85 -2.81 21.48 -1.52
C ILE A 85 -3.03 20.91 -2.92
N LEU A 86 -3.98 21.48 -3.67
CA LEU A 86 -4.25 21.06 -5.05
C LEU A 86 -3.03 21.33 -5.92
N GLY A 87 -2.72 20.37 -6.78
CA GLY A 87 -1.65 20.50 -7.75
C GLY A 87 -2.00 21.43 -8.90
N ASP A 88 -0.98 21.80 -9.65
CA ASP A 88 -1.12 22.54 -10.90
C ASP A 88 -1.26 21.54 -12.07
N PRO A 89 -2.45 21.43 -12.71
CA PRO A 89 -2.73 20.43 -13.73
C PRO A 89 -1.86 20.54 -14.99
N VAL A 90 -1.16 21.66 -15.20
CA VAL A 90 -0.22 21.81 -16.31
C VAL A 90 0.92 20.79 -16.24
N TYR A 91 1.29 20.32 -15.04
CA TYR A 91 2.35 19.33 -14.83
C TYR A 91 1.82 17.88 -14.76
N ALA A 92 0.54 17.64 -15.05
CA ALA A 92 -0.03 16.29 -14.91
C ALA A 92 0.64 15.27 -15.84
N GLY A 93 1.06 15.69 -17.04
CA GLY A 93 1.81 14.82 -17.95
C GLY A 93 3.13 14.34 -17.34
N ASP A 94 3.98 15.28 -16.89
CA ASP A 94 5.27 14.98 -16.26
C ASP A 94 5.08 14.15 -14.98
N TRP A 95 4.04 14.43 -14.21
CA TRP A 95 3.72 13.68 -13.01
C TRP A 95 3.35 12.23 -13.32
N LEU A 96 2.55 11.98 -14.37
CA LEU A 96 2.20 10.64 -14.83
C LEU A 96 3.43 9.88 -15.33
N ASP A 97 4.35 10.54 -16.04
CA ASP A 97 5.61 9.92 -16.49
C ASP A 97 6.48 9.46 -15.31
N VAL A 98 6.50 10.22 -14.21
CA VAL A 98 7.18 9.80 -12.98
C VAL A 98 6.46 8.60 -12.37
N MET A 99 5.12 8.63 -12.23
CA MET A 99 4.36 7.53 -11.62
C MET A 99 4.48 6.22 -12.38
N GLU A 100 4.41 6.24 -13.70
CA GLU A 100 4.62 5.04 -14.52
C GLU A 100 5.98 4.42 -14.20
N ARG A 101 7.04 5.23 -14.28
CA ARG A 101 8.41 4.77 -14.14
C ARG A 101 8.81 4.34 -12.72
N ILE A 102 8.26 4.97 -11.67
CA ILE A 102 8.63 4.64 -10.29
C ILE A 102 7.66 3.68 -9.61
N TRP A 103 6.45 3.52 -10.15
CA TRP A 103 5.37 2.77 -9.52
C TRP A 103 4.69 1.77 -10.44
N LEU A 104 3.98 2.22 -11.48
CA LEU A 104 3.06 1.36 -12.23
C LEU A 104 3.78 0.29 -13.09
N ASP A 105 4.90 0.64 -13.73
CA ASP A 105 5.66 -0.26 -14.65
C ASP A 105 6.22 -1.51 -13.98
N PHE A 106 6.16 -1.60 -12.64
CA PHE A 106 6.63 -2.72 -11.87
C PHE A 106 5.59 -3.83 -11.67
N TYR A 107 4.33 -3.59 -12.02
CA TYR A 107 3.22 -4.50 -11.77
C TYR A 107 2.50 -4.86 -13.07
N PRO A 108 2.01 -6.10 -13.23
CA PRO A 108 1.14 -6.44 -14.35
C PRO A 108 -0.16 -5.63 -14.35
N GLU A 109 -0.68 -5.35 -15.55
CA GLU A 109 -1.89 -4.54 -15.74
C GLU A 109 -3.11 -5.13 -15.00
N ASP A 110 -3.32 -6.45 -15.10
CA ASP A 110 -4.44 -7.15 -14.46
C ASP A 110 -4.31 -7.18 -12.93
N PHE A 111 -3.08 -7.13 -12.42
CA PHE A 111 -2.80 -6.96 -11.00
C PHE A 111 -3.18 -5.55 -10.55
N LEU A 112 -2.79 -4.52 -11.30
CA LEU A 112 -3.15 -3.13 -11.01
C LEU A 112 -4.66 -2.89 -11.09
N GLN A 113 -5.36 -3.44 -12.08
CA GLN A 113 -6.82 -3.38 -12.21
C GLN A 113 -7.57 -3.82 -10.95
N LYS A 114 -7.03 -4.81 -10.23
CA LYS A 114 -7.68 -5.38 -9.04
C LYS A 114 -7.29 -4.65 -7.75
N ASN A 115 -6.12 -4.02 -7.74
CA ASN A 115 -5.45 -3.64 -6.50
C ASN A 115 -5.07 -2.16 -6.40
N LEU A 116 -5.28 -1.35 -7.44
CA LEU A 116 -5.12 0.09 -7.32
C LEU A 116 -6.22 0.69 -6.42
N PRO A 117 -5.89 1.66 -5.56
CA PRO A 117 -6.89 2.41 -4.83
C PRO A 117 -7.90 3.06 -5.78
N TYR A 118 -9.17 3.11 -5.36
CA TYR A 118 -10.26 3.67 -6.17
C TYR A 118 -10.01 5.13 -6.56
N ARG A 119 -9.36 5.91 -5.69
CA ARG A 119 -8.99 7.31 -5.95
C ARG A 119 -7.49 7.51 -5.76
N ILE A 120 -6.86 8.11 -6.76
CA ILE A 120 -5.47 8.57 -6.73
C ILE A 120 -5.52 10.09 -6.83
N LEU A 121 -5.25 10.77 -5.72
CA LEU A 121 -5.31 12.23 -5.64
C LEU A 121 -3.94 12.81 -5.97
N MET A 122 -3.88 13.59 -7.04
CA MET A 122 -2.69 14.26 -7.53
C MET A 122 -2.55 15.62 -6.84
N ALA A 123 -1.80 15.64 -5.73
CA ALA A 123 -1.62 16.81 -4.89
C ALA A 123 -0.34 17.57 -5.24
N ASP A 124 -0.31 18.88 -5.04
CA ASP A 124 0.95 19.62 -4.92
C ASP A 124 1.71 19.09 -3.69
N SER A 125 1.02 19.10 -2.55
CA SER A 125 1.60 18.70 -1.28
C SER A 125 0.56 18.08 -0.35
N ILE A 126 1.03 17.17 0.48
CA ILE A 126 0.26 16.53 1.54
C ILE A 126 0.90 16.93 2.86
N LYS A 127 0.09 17.44 3.80
CA LYS A 127 0.61 17.96 5.06
C LYS A 127 -0.19 17.46 6.27
N GLN A 128 0.55 17.18 7.34
CA GLN A 128 0.02 17.08 8.69
C GLN A 128 0.27 18.40 9.42
N THR A 129 -0.80 19.04 9.86
CA THR A 129 -0.77 20.24 10.71
C THR A 129 -1.13 19.88 12.14
N TYR A 130 -0.70 20.68 13.11
CA TYR A 130 -0.92 20.45 14.53
C TYR A 130 -1.84 21.52 15.12
N THR A 131 -2.60 21.14 16.16
CA THR A 131 -3.45 22.09 16.92
C THR A 131 -2.63 23.00 17.84
N TYR A 132 -1.37 22.66 18.08
CA TYR A 132 -0.39 23.44 18.83
C TYR A 132 0.72 23.95 17.90
N GLU A 133 1.49 24.94 18.36
CA GLU A 133 2.55 25.56 17.55
C GLU A 133 3.68 24.56 17.26
N ARG A 134 3.65 24.01 16.05
CA ARG A 134 4.65 23.10 15.50
C ARG A 134 4.64 23.21 13.98
N PRO A 135 5.81 23.17 13.31
CA PRO A 135 5.87 23.13 11.85
C PRO A 135 5.08 21.95 11.27
N ALA A 136 4.42 22.20 10.13
CA ALA A 136 3.73 21.14 9.41
C ALA A 136 4.74 20.07 8.94
N THR A 137 4.32 18.82 8.97
CA THR A 137 5.08 17.71 8.38
C THR A 137 4.53 17.41 6.99
N TYR A 138 5.41 17.29 6.00
CA TYR A 138 5.03 17.03 4.62
C TYR A 138 5.29 15.58 4.25
N TYR A 139 4.36 15.01 3.48
CA TYR A 139 4.38 13.61 3.06
C TYR A 139 4.42 13.53 1.55
N LYS A 140 5.16 12.54 1.03
CA LYS A 140 5.14 12.21 -0.40
C LYS A 140 3.86 11.48 -0.79
N VAL A 141 3.37 10.65 0.12
CA VAL A 141 2.25 9.74 -0.08
C VAL A 141 1.42 9.68 1.19
N TYR A 142 0.09 9.63 1.05
CA TYR A 142 -0.84 9.34 2.13
C TYR A 142 -1.92 8.40 1.63
N LEU A 143 -1.94 7.19 2.20
CA LEU A 143 -2.86 6.13 1.80
C LEU A 143 -3.91 5.90 2.89
N THR A 144 -5.14 5.76 2.46
CA THR A 144 -6.27 5.27 3.26
C THR A 144 -6.87 4.02 2.61
N THR A 145 -7.99 3.51 3.12
CA THR A 145 -8.60 2.28 2.60
C THR A 145 -8.90 2.32 1.10
N ASN A 146 -9.31 3.46 0.56
CA ASN A 146 -9.70 3.58 -0.86
C ASN A 146 -9.15 4.83 -1.57
N THR A 147 -8.29 5.60 -0.89
CA THR A 147 -7.71 6.83 -1.43
C THR A 147 -6.21 6.81 -1.24
N LEU A 148 -5.49 7.12 -2.31
CA LEU A 148 -4.05 7.31 -2.32
C LEU A 148 -3.76 8.74 -2.79
N ALA A 149 -3.39 9.62 -1.87
CA ALA A 149 -2.89 10.93 -2.21
C ALA A 149 -1.38 10.84 -2.44
N ILE A 150 -0.91 11.45 -3.52
CA ILE A 150 0.50 11.49 -3.90
C ILE A 150 0.86 12.95 -4.23
N ALA A 151 1.94 13.44 -3.64
CA ALA A 151 2.41 14.81 -3.79
C ALA A 151 3.16 15.04 -5.12
N GLY A 152 3.56 16.29 -5.35
CA GLY A 152 4.45 16.65 -6.44
C GLY A 152 3.77 17.00 -7.76
N LEU A 153 2.45 17.22 -7.82
CA LEU A 153 1.81 17.79 -9.00
C LEU A 153 2.11 19.31 -9.09
N ASN A 154 3.36 19.64 -9.38
CA ASN A 154 3.87 21.01 -9.51
C ASN A 154 5.17 21.02 -10.34
N LYS A 155 5.73 22.20 -10.57
CA LYS A 155 6.92 22.40 -11.43
C LYS A 155 8.16 21.59 -11.05
N ASP A 156 8.29 21.18 -9.78
CA ASP A 156 9.49 20.52 -9.30
C ASP A 156 9.55 19.06 -9.81
N ILE A 157 8.42 18.49 -10.25
CA ILE A 157 8.33 17.13 -10.79
C ILE A 157 9.13 16.91 -12.07
N VAL A 158 9.34 17.99 -12.84
CA VAL A 158 10.03 17.96 -14.14
C VAL A 158 11.54 17.76 -13.98
N SER A 159 12.08 18.04 -12.80
CA SER A 159 13.53 18.00 -12.54
C SER A 159 13.87 17.45 -11.17
N LEU A 160 13.40 16.24 -10.87
CA LEU A 160 13.79 15.53 -9.65
C LEU A 160 15.28 15.12 -9.72
N SER A 161 16.02 15.38 -8.65
CA SER A 161 17.35 14.78 -8.50
C SER A 161 17.24 13.26 -8.30
N GLY A 162 18.28 12.51 -8.63
CA GLY A 162 18.28 11.05 -8.45
C GLY A 162 17.98 10.62 -7.01
N ALA A 163 18.51 11.35 -6.02
CA ALA A 163 18.24 11.10 -4.60
C ALA A 163 16.77 11.34 -4.21
N VAL A 164 16.17 12.44 -4.70
CA VAL A 164 14.76 12.76 -4.42
C VAL A 164 13.85 11.73 -5.08
N GLU A 165 14.13 11.36 -6.32
CA GLU A 165 13.32 10.39 -7.05
C GLU A 165 13.43 8.98 -6.45
N LYS A 166 14.64 8.53 -6.04
CA LYS A 166 14.83 7.27 -5.32
C LYS A 166 14.00 7.23 -4.03
N SER A 167 14.06 8.32 -3.26
CA SER A 167 13.30 8.47 -2.02
C SER A 167 11.79 8.47 -2.30
N PHE A 168 11.33 9.12 -3.36
CA PHE A 168 9.92 9.10 -3.76
C PHE A 168 9.46 7.70 -4.15
N LYS A 169 10.22 7.02 -5.03
CA LYS A 169 9.98 5.63 -5.41
C LYS A 169 9.83 4.74 -4.18
N ASN A 170 10.79 4.79 -3.25
CA ASN A 170 10.79 3.91 -2.09
C ASN A 170 9.57 4.14 -1.18
N VAL A 171 9.23 5.39 -0.86
CA VAL A 171 8.02 5.69 -0.06
C VAL A 171 6.76 5.17 -0.74
N LEU A 172 6.58 5.47 -2.03
CA LEU A 172 5.38 5.08 -2.78
C LEU A 172 5.23 3.56 -2.87
N GLN A 173 6.31 2.85 -3.21
CA GLN A 173 6.30 1.39 -3.29
C GLN A 173 6.06 0.75 -1.92
N GLN A 174 6.62 1.29 -0.85
CA GLN A 174 6.40 0.77 0.51
C GLN A 174 4.95 0.98 0.99
N GLU A 175 4.36 2.15 0.75
CA GLU A 175 2.96 2.41 1.13
C GLU A 175 1.98 1.56 0.30
N PHE A 176 2.25 1.39 -0.99
CA PHE A 176 1.45 0.50 -1.83
C PHE A 176 1.60 -0.97 -1.39
N LEU A 177 2.82 -1.44 -1.12
CA LEU A 177 3.05 -2.80 -0.58
C LEU A 177 2.28 -3.04 0.73
N LYS A 178 2.29 -2.07 1.66
CA LYS A 178 1.51 -2.16 2.89
C LYS A 178 0.01 -2.29 2.60
N HIS A 179 -0.51 -1.52 1.65
CA HIS A 179 -1.91 -1.64 1.22
C HIS A 179 -2.23 -3.03 0.67
N LEU A 180 -1.37 -3.56 -0.20
CA LEU A 180 -1.55 -4.88 -0.82
C LEU A 180 -1.55 -6.02 0.22
N ILE A 181 -0.65 -5.95 1.21
CA ILE A 181 -0.61 -6.96 2.29
C ILE A 181 -1.85 -6.83 3.19
N ASN A 182 -2.22 -5.60 3.58
CA ASN A 182 -3.33 -5.35 4.50
C ASN A 182 -4.71 -5.68 3.90
N SER A 183 -4.85 -5.56 2.58
CA SER A 183 -6.05 -5.96 1.84
C SER A 183 -6.10 -7.47 1.54
N GLY A 184 -5.01 -8.20 1.76
CA GLY A 184 -4.89 -9.61 1.40
C GLY A 184 -4.62 -9.86 -0.08
N ALA A 185 -4.28 -8.83 -0.86
CA ALA A 185 -3.91 -8.95 -2.27
C ALA A 185 -2.58 -9.69 -2.48
N LEU A 186 -1.67 -9.59 -1.50
CA LEU A 186 -0.42 -10.34 -1.46
C LEU A 186 -0.43 -11.28 -0.26
N VAL A 187 -0.36 -12.58 -0.54
CA VAL A 187 -0.28 -13.64 0.46
C VAL A 187 0.94 -14.49 0.16
N ALA A 188 1.76 -14.78 1.16
CA ALA A 188 2.90 -15.68 0.99
C ALA A 188 2.46 -17.15 1.02
N PRO A 189 3.19 -18.06 0.34
CA PRO A 189 2.92 -19.48 0.44
C PRO A 189 3.29 -19.99 1.83
N ASP A 190 2.59 -21.01 2.33
CA ASP A 190 2.84 -21.62 3.63
C ASP A 190 4.29 -22.03 3.85
N GLU A 191 4.97 -22.47 2.78
CA GLU A 191 6.38 -22.85 2.78
C GLU A 191 7.30 -21.75 3.32
N PHE A 192 6.99 -20.47 3.06
CA PHE A 192 7.73 -19.34 3.60
C PHE A 192 7.70 -19.33 5.14
N TYR A 193 6.51 -19.57 5.71
CA TYR A 193 6.33 -19.57 7.15
C TYR A 193 6.82 -20.86 7.82
N TYR A 194 6.97 -21.97 7.10
CA TYR A 194 7.54 -23.18 7.69
C TYR A 194 9.06 -23.09 7.92
N VAL A 195 9.72 -22.06 7.38
CA VAL A 195 11.18 -21.88 7.53
C VAL A 195 11.57 -21.43 8.95
N SER A 196 10.68 -20.73 9.67
CA SER A 196 11.01 -20.11 10.95
C SER A 196 10.06 -20.53 12.07
N ASP A 197 10.58 -20.50 13.30
CA ASP A 197 9.78 -20.65 14.51
C ASP A 197 9.25 -19.28 14.97
N TYR A 198 7.92 -19.12 14.93
CA TYR A 198 7.20 -17.92 15.37
C TYR A 198 6.68 -18.02 16.80
N SER A 199 6.83 -19.15 17.51
CA SER A 199 6.23 -19.35 18.84
C SER A 199 6.84 -18.50 19.97
N LYS A 200 7.91 -17.75 19.66
CA LYS A 200 8.65 -16.93 20.63
C LYS A 200 9.43 -15.83 19.92
N LYS A 201 9.67 -14.72 20.62
CA LYS A 201 10.57 -13.67 20.13
C LYS A 201 12.00 -14.16 19.90
N ALA A 202 12.70 -13.45 19.03
CA ALA A 202 14.12 -13.54 18.77
C ALA A 202 14.90 -12.49 19.58
N THR A 203 16.22 -12.65 19.63
CA THR A 203 17.14 -11.56 20.00
C THR A 203 17.65 -10.88 18.73
N ALA A 204 18.10 -9.63 18.85
CA ALA A 204 18.53 -8.84 17.70
C ALA A 204 19.80 -9.38 17.02
N GLY A 205 20.05 -8.95 15.79
CA GLY A 205 21.27 -9.22 15.03
C GLY A 205 21.38 -10.68 14.57
N VAL A 206 22.50 -11.31 14.91
CA VAL A 206 22.88 -12.64 14.38
C VAL A 206 21.83 -13.71 14.68
N GLU A 207 21.21 -13.69 15.86
CA GLU A 207 20.21 -14.69 16.25
C GLU A 207 18.93 -14.56 15.39
N ALA A 208 18.40 -13.34 15.23
CA ALA A 208 17.28 -13.06 14.34
C ALA A 208 17.54 -13.55 12.91
N ARG A 209 18.73 -13.28 12.36
CA ARG A 209 19.11 -13.73 11.01
C ARG A 209 19.28 -15.24 10.93
N THR A 210 19.88 -15.86 11.94
CA THR A 210 20.01 -17.33 12.05
C THR A 210 18.63 -18.00 12.05
N ARG A 211 17.63 -17.34 12.62
CA ARG A 211 16.22 -17.77 12.62
C ARG A 211 15.44 -17.40 11.37
N GLY A 212 16.05 -16.75 10.38
CA GLY A 212 15.40 -16.42 9.12
C GLY A 212 14.53 -15.15 9.16
N PHE A 213 14.79 -14.21 10.05
CA PHE A 213 14.11 -12.91 10.06
C PHE A 213 15.02 -11.82 9.49
N VAL A 214 14.48 -10.88 8.72
CA VAL A 214 15.16 -9.65 8.27
C VAL A 214 14.70 -8.45 9.12
N PRO A 215 15.49 -7.36 9.22
CA PRO A 215 15.09 -6.23 10.05
C PRO A 215 13.97 -5.43 9.37
N SER A 216 13.25 -4.66 10.17
CA SER A 216 12.38 -3.61 9.67
C SER A 216 13.22 -2.43 9.18
N ILE A 217 12.82 -1.88 8.03
CA ILE A 217 13.35 -0.67 7.43
C ILE A 217 12.39 0.53 7.57
N ASP A 218 11.33 0.42 8.38
CA ASP A 218 10.31 1.48 8.53
C ASP A 218 10.89 2.83 8.98
N MET A 219 12.02 2.80 9.70
CA MET A 219 12.69 3.98 10.24
C MET A 219 13.91 4.42 9.43
N GLU A 220 14.25 3.69 8.37
CA GLU A 220 15.52 3.89 7.66
C GLU A 220 15.56 5.23 6.95
N GLU A 221 14.51 5.61 6.22
CA GLU A 221 14.49 6.87 5.49
C GLU A 221 14.46 8.09 6.42
N SER A 222 13.80 7.97 7.58
CA SER A 222 13.65 9.08 8.53
C SER A 222 14.85 9.24 9.47
N TYR A 223 15.50 8.14 9.84
CA TYR A 223 16.51 8.12 10.92
C TYR A 223 17.81 7.40 10.54
N GLY A 224 17.92 6.85 9.33
CA GLY A 224 19.06 6.04 8.92
C GLY A 224 19.22 4.75 9.73
N SER A 225 18.13 4.26 10.34
CA SER A 225 18.17 3.13 11.26
C SER A 225 17.20 2.02 10.89
N VAL A 226 17.64 0.79 11.11
CA VAL A 226 16.85 -0.44 11.00
C VAL A 226 16.71 -1.07 12.38
N TYR A 227 15.66 -1.86 12.61
CA TYR A 227 15.47 -2.54 13.90
C TYR A 227 14.92 -3.96 13.72
N ASP A 228 15.24 -4.85 14.66
CA ASP A 228 14.71 -6.22 14.66
C ASP A 228 13.32 -6.28 15.28
N TRP A 229 12.30 -6.19 14.42
CA TRP A 229 10.89 -6.30 14.80
C TRP A 229 10.58 -7.60 15.56
N CYS A 230 11.30 -8.69 15.24
CA CYS A 230 11.15 -10.01 15.85
C CYS A 230 11.60 -10.06 17.32
N THR A 231 12.04 -8.93 17.90
CA THR A 231 12.25 -8.81 19.36
C THR A 231 10.95 -8.53 20.13
N TYR A 232 9.87 -8.23 19.42
CA TYR A 232 8.53 -7.98 19.95
C TYR A 232 7.55 -9.05 19.45
N ILE A 233 6.68 -9.52 20.35
CA ILE A 233 5.59 -10.46 20.05
C ILE A 233 4.28 -9.70 19.82
N VAL A 234 3.32 -10.34 19.15
CA VAL A 234 1.98 -9.78 19.00
C VAL A 234 1.34 -9.61 20.38
N TYR A 235 0.83 -8.42 20.67
CA TYR A 235 0.22 -8.10 21.95
C TYR A 235 -0.88 -9.10 22.32
N GLY A 236 -0.84 -9.59 23.56
CA GLY A 236 -1.80 -10.58 24.06
C GLY A 236 -1.53 -12.02 23.59
N THR A 237 -0.42 -12.27 22.88
CA THR A 237 0.00 -13.61 22.44
C THR A 237 1.43 -13.91 22.90
N THR A 238 1.95 -15.07 22.52
CA THR A 238 3.37 -15.43 22.66
C THR A 238 4.11 -15.46 21.32
N GLU A 239 3.42 -15.16 20.23
CA GLU A 239 3.87 -15.43 18.87
C GLU A 239 4.39 -14.17 18.17
N LEU A 240 5.30 -14.38 17.23
CA LEU A 240 5.76 -13.39 16.27
C LEU A 240 4.72 -13.23 15.14
N SER A 241 4.56 -11.99 14.68
CA SER A 241 3.67 -11.66 13.57
C SER A 241 4.17 -12.24 12.24
N ARG A 242 3.41 -13.18 11.67
CA ARG A 242 3.68 -13.73 10.33
C ARG A 242 3.51 -12.65 9.24
N THR A 243 2.55 -11.76 9.41
CA THR A 243 2.32 -10.64 8.50
C THR A 243 3.49 -9.66 8.49
N ASP A 244 4.07 -9.34 9.66
CA ASP A 244 5.26 -8.49 9.72
C ASP A 244 6.46 -9.13 9.06
N ASP A 245 6.64 -10.45 9.21
CA ASP A 245 7.72 -11.14 8.53
C ASP A 245 7.62 -11.01 7.00
N LEU A 246 6.46 -11.29 6.43
CA LEU A 246 6.22 -11.09 5.01
C LEU A 246 6.48 -9.63 4.59
N ARG A 247 5.88 -8.69 5.33
CA ARG A 247 6.03 -7.26 5.08
C ARG A 247 7.49 -6.84 5.05
N HIS A 248 8.28 -7.23 6.05
CA HIS A 248 9.67 -6.82 6.15
C HIS A 248 10.55 -7.47 5.08
N TYR A 249 10.30 -8.73 4.69
CA TYR A 249 10.98 -9.32 3.53
C TYR A 249 10.72 -8.54 2.25
N LEU A 250 9.45 -8.29 1.92
CA LEU A 250 9.10 -7.59 0.69
C LEU A 250 9.56 -6.13 0.71
N MET A 251 9.44 -5.43 1.84
CA MET A 251 9.96 -4.06 2.01
C MET A 251 11.46 -3.99 1.74
N ASN A 252 12.24 -4.94 2.27
CA ASN A 252 13.68 -5.04 2.04
C ASN A 252 14.00 -5.27 0.55
N MET A 253 13.25 -6.15 -0.14
CA MET A 253 13.44 -6.45 -1.57
C MET A 253 13.16 -5.24 -2.47
N ILE A 254 12.14 -4.44 -2.18
CA ILE A 254 11.75 -3.30 -3.04
C ILE A 254 12.56 -2.01 -2.80
N SER A 255 13.23 -1.89 -1.65
CA SER A 255 13.79 -0.61 -1.19
C SER A 255 15.28 -0.44 -1.47
N HIS A 256 16.01 -1.52 -1.73
CA HIS A 256 17.44 -1.50 -2.02
C HIS A 256 17.78 -2.36 -3.22
N ALA A 257 18.65 -1.85 -4.10
CA ALA A 257 19.30 -2.71 -5.08
C ALA A 257 20.20 -3.72 -4.36
N GLU A 258 20.40 -4.91 -4.94
CA GLU A 258 21.33 -5.92 -4.39
C GLU A 258 22.77 -5.41 -4.26
N THR A 259 23.14 -4.40 -5.05
CA THR A 259 24.46 -3.77 -5.06
C THR A 259 24.67 -2.72 -3.97
N GLU A 260 23.61 -2.29 -3.27
CA GLU A 260 23.71 -1.28 -2.21
C GLU A 260 24.31 -1.86 -0.92
N SER A 261 25.11 -1.08 -0.20
CA SER A 261 25.77 -1.53 1.04
C SER A 261 24.79 -1.88 2.16
N ASN A 262 23.64 -1.20 2.22
CA ASN A 262 22.54 -1.46 3.14
C ASN A 262 21.49 -2.43 2.57
N SER A 263 21.81 -3.11 1.46
CA SER A 263 20.89 -4.06 0.84
C SER A 263 20.62 -5.28 1.72
N TRP A 264 19.40 -5.78 1.59
CA TRP A 264 18.98 -7.06 2.15
C TRP A 264 19.86 -8.23 1.69
N ALA A 265 20.55 -8.08 0.56
CA ALA A 265 21.56 -9.01 0.05
C ALA A 265 22.66 -9.33 1.09
N THR A 266 22.96 -8.40 2.01
CA THR A 266 23.88 -8.66 3.14
C THR A 266 23.39 -9.79 4.06
N TYR A 267 22.07 -9.96 4.19
CA TYR A 267 21.44 -10.98 5.03
C TYR A 267 21.31 -12.33 4.31
N LEU A 268 21.51 -12.41 2.99
CA LEU A 268 21.46 -13.66 2.22
C LEU A 268 22.57 -14.66 2.60
N THR A 269 23.59 -14.20 3.31
CA THR A 269 24.64 -15.06 3.88
C THR A 269 24.08 -16.04 4.92
N TYR A 270 22.91 -15.73 5.52
CA TYR A 270 22.23 -16.61 6.47
C TYR A 270 21.31 -17.61 5.75
N PRO A 271 21.48 -18.93 5.94
CA PRO A 271 20.77 -19.94 5.15
C PRO A 271 19.24 -19.87 5.20
N LEU A 272 18.66 -19.58 6.37
CA LEU A 272 17.19 -19.48 6.51
C LEU A 272 16.65 -18.20 5.88
N VAL A 273 17.42 -17.10 5.92
CA VAL A 273 17.05 -15.86 5.22
C VAL A 273 17.04 -16.08 3.72
N LYS A 274 18.11 -16.69 3.20
CA LYS A 274 18.20 -17.04 1.78
C LYS A 274 17.04 -17.94 1.35
N LYS A 275 16.74 -18.98 2.13
CA LYS A 275 15.64 -19.90 1.82
C LYS A 275 14.29 -19.18 1.70
N LYS A 276 13.96 -18.31 2.66
CA LYS A 276 12.73 -17.51 2.62
C LYS A 276 12.68 -16.57 1.43
N HIS A 277 13.77 -15.84 1.19
CA HIS A 277 13.86 -14.97 0.02
C HIS A 277 13.62 -15.74 -1.28
N ASP A 278 14.28 -16.88 -1.48
CA ASP A 278 14.15 -17.66 -2.71
C ASP A 278 12.71 -18.16 -2.91
N ILE A 279 12.03 -18.56 -1.83
CA ILE A 279 10.60 -18.92 -1.85
C ILE A 279 9.76 -17.73 -2.32
N LEU A 280 9.91 -16.55 -1.70
CA LEU A 280 9.11 -15.38 -2.04
C LEU A 280 9.38 -14.89 -3.47
N LYS A 281 10.65 -14.78 -3.86
CA LYS A 281 11.05 -14.33 -5.19
C LYS A 281 10.45 -15.23 -6.28
N LYS A 282 10.53 -16.55 -6.10
CA LYS A 282 9.95 -17.50 -7.04
C LYS A 282 8.42 -17.39 -7.06
N TYR A 283 7.79 -17.48 -5.89
CA TYR A 283 6.34 -17.52 -5.78
C TYR A 283 5.66 -16.26 -6.32
N PHE A 284 6.13 -15.06 -5.96
CA PHE A 284 5.48 -13.83 -6.42
C PHE A 284 5.66 -13.57 -7.92
N LEU A 285 6.76 -14.05 -8.49
CA LEU A 285 6.96 -14.01 -9.94
C LEU A 285 6.02 -14.99 -10.66
N GLU A 286 5.86 -16.20 -10.15
CA GLU A 286 5.02 -17.24 -10.77
C GLU A 286 3.51 -16.96 -10.59
N GLU A 287 3.09 -16.55 -9.39
CA GLU A 287 1.67 -16.38 -9.04
C GLU A 287 1.12 -15.02 -9.48
N TYR A 288 1.91 -13.95 -9.34
CA TYR A 288 1.44 -12.58 -9.58
C TYR A 288 2.17 -11.88 -10.72
N GLY A 289 3.20 -12.49 -11.32
CA GLY A 289 4.03 -11.82 -12.34
C GLY A 289 4.88 -10.68 -11.79
N ILE A 290 5.09 -10.60 -10.47
CA ILE A 290 5.80 -9.49 -9.81
C ILE A 290 7.21 -9.93 -9.41
N ASP A 291 8.22 -9.26 -9.96
CA ASP A 291 9.61 -9.37 -9.49
C ASP A 291 9.91 -8.23 -8.50
N PHE A 292 9.68 -8.48 -7.21
CA PHE A 292 9.98 -7.49 -6.16
C PHE A 292 11.46 -7.08 -6.12
N GLN A 293 12.38 -7.98 -6.51
CA GLN A 293 13.79 -7.63 -6.55
C GLN A 293 14.12 -6.69 -7.69
N LYS A 294 13.41 -6.79 -8.82
CA LYS A 294 13.53 -5.83 -9.93
C LYS A 294 13.14 -4.41 -9.47
N ILE A 295 12.14 -4.29 -8.57
CA ILE A 295 11.76 -3.00 -7.98
C ILE A 295 12.92 -2.42 -7.16
N GLY A 296 13.55 -3.21 -6.29
CA GLY A 296 14.74 -2.78 -5.55
C GLY A 296 15.91 -2.42 -6.46
N ASN A 297 16.21 -3.28 -7.43
CA ASN A 297 17.33 -3.13 -8.36
C ASN A 297 17.19 -1.90 -9.27
N ALA A 298 15.97 -1.41 -9.52
CA ALA A 298 15.77 -0.14 -10.20
C ALA A 298 16.37 1.06 -9.44
N ASN A 299 16.72 0.91 -8.16
CA ASN A 299 17.42 1.96 -7.41
C ASN A 299 18.89 2.14 -7.81
N ALA A 300 19.50 1.15 -8.48
CA ALA A 300 20.89 1.24 -8.93
C ALA A 300 21.13 2.38 -9.92
N LYS A 301 20.10 2.82 -10.65
CA LYS A 301 20.20 3.96 -11.59
C LYS A 301 20.35 5.32 -10.89
N TYR A 302 20.08 5.39 -9.59
CA TYR A 302 20.22 6.61 -8.79
C TYR A 302 21.54 6.63 -7.98
N SER A 303 22.37 5.60 -8.13
CA SER A 303 23.70 5.54 -7.52
C SER A 303 24.67 6.36 -8.37
N GLU A 304 24.97 7.58 -7.92
CA GLU A 304 26.15 8.36 -8.33
C GLU A 304 27.35 8.01 -7.44
#